data_AF-A0A3M1Q2G9-F1
#
_entry.id   AF-A0A3M1Q2G9-F1
#
_cell.length_a   1.000
_cell.length_b   1.000
_cell.length_c   1.000
_cell.angle_alpha   90.00
_cell.angle_beta   90.00
_cell.angle_gamma   90.00
#
_symmetry.space_group_name_H-M   'P 1'
#
loop_
_entity.id
_entity.type
_entity.pdbx_description
1 polymer ?
#
loop_
_entity_poly.entity_id
_entity_poly.type
_entity_poly.pdbx_seq_one_letter_code
_entity_poly.pdbx_strand_id
1 'polypeptide(L)'
;MGESSLSVADTRITAAGWQRNLGRAQLYEEAIRRGEGVLSHDGALIVETGAHTGRAAKDKFIVRDAETESQVWWGAINQPMDGAHFSALLADIARHFADREVFLEELVAGADPDYRIAVDVVTERAWHALFARTMLIVPADPARRPARRFTILHAPSFQADPARHGCRSGTVIALDFTRRVVIIAGTAYAGEIKKSVFTILNYLLPPEGVMPMHCSANVGERGDVAIFFGLSGTGKTTLSADPRRRLIGDDEHGWSDNGVFNFEGGCYAKMI
;
A
#
# COMPACT_ATOMS: atom_id res chain seq x y z
N MET A 1 26.47 -0.61 11.91
CA MET A 1 26.05 0.68 11.30
C MET A 1 25.25 0.32 10.07
N GLY A 2 23.92 0.31 10.16
CA GLY A 2 23.05 -0.01 9.03
C GLY A 2 23.10 1.09 7.98
N GLU A 3 22.80 0.76 6.72
CA GLU A 3 22.76 1.71 5.62
C GLU A 3 21.87 2.92 5.97
N SER A 4 22.49 4.11 5.99
CA SER A 4 21.85 5.39 6.32
C SER A 4 20.93 5.92 5.22
N SER A 5 20.71 5.13 4.16
CA SER A 5 19.92 5.53 3.01
C SER A 5 19.29 4.36 2.28
N LEU A 6 18.27 4.65 1.48
CA LEU A 6 17.64 3.73 0.53
C LEU A 6 17.67 4.36 -0.87
N SER A 7 18.13 3.62 -1.88
CA SER A 7 18.04 4.08 -3.27
C SER A 7 16.64 3.76 -3.83
N VAL A 8 15.93 4.79 -4.28
CA VAL A 8 14.58 4.69 -4.83
C VAL A 8 14.60 5.34 -6.21
N ALA A 9 14.54 4.50 -7.25
CA ALA A 9 14.83 4.88 -8.62
C ALA A 9 16.19 5.60 -8.74
N ASP A 10 16.21 6.83 -9.23
CA ASP A 10 17.38 7.72 -9.38
C ASP A 10 17.61 8.63 -8.16
N THR A 11 16.80 8.48 -7.09
CA THR A 11 16.85 9.33 -5.89
C THR A 11 17.36 8.56 -4.68
N ARG A 12 18.30 9.16 -3.94
CA ARG A 12 18.76 8.63 -2.65
C ARG A 12 17.88 9.18 -1.53
N ILE A 13 17.14 8.31 -0.85
CA ILE A 13 16.38 8.65 0.35
C ILE A 13 17.30 8.54 1.56
N THR A 14 17.51 9.63 2.27
CA THR A 14 18.24 9.68 3.54
C THR A 14 17.26 9.97 4.68
N ALA A 15 17.64 9.60 5.90
CA ALA A 15 16.86 9.88 7.10
C ALA A 15 17.79 10.07 8.31
N ALA A 16 17.31 10.78 9.34
CA ALA A 16 18.02 10.93 10.60
C ALA A 16 18.14 9.60 11.36
N GLY A 17 17.17 8.69 11.16
CA GLY A 17 17.20 7.33 11.69
C GLY A 17 16.33 6.38 10.88
N TRP A 18 16.75 5.11 10.78
CA TRP A 18 16.00 4.06 10.10
C TRP A 18 15.60 2.97 11.08
N GLN A 19 14.29 2.73 11.20
CA GLN A 19 13.71 1.60 11.91
C GLN A 19 13.25 0.56 10.88
N ARG A 20 13.95 -0.56 10.74
CA ARG A 20 13.72 -1.54 9.67
C ARG A 20 13.05 -2.80 10.18
N ASN A 21 11.94 -3.20 9.55
CA ASN A 21 11.22 -4.45 9.77
C ASN A 21 10.90 -4.72 11.24
N LEU A 22 10.43 -3.70 11.94
CA LEU A 22 10.09 -3.85 13.34
C LEU A 22 8.94 -4.85 13.52
N GLY A 23 9.00 -5.65 14.57
CA GLY A 23 7.92 -6.55 14.94
C GLY A 23 6.66 -5.77 15.37
N ARG A 24 5.51 -6.45 15.37
CA ARG A 24 4.22 -5.83 15.77
C ARG A 24 4.30 -5.18 17.15
N ALA A 25 4.88 -5.85 18.14
CA ALA A 25 5.04 -5.32 19.50
C ALA A 25 5.89 -4.03 19.51
N GLN A 26 7.02 -4.03 18.79
CA GLN A 26 7.89 -2.86 18.69
C GLN A 26 7.19 -1.67 18.01
N LEU A 27 6.40 -1.93 16.96
CA LEU A 27 5.62 -0.89 16.29
C LEU A 27 4.49 -0.33 17.17
N TYR A 28 3.88 -1.18 18.01
CA TYR A 28 2.93 -0.73 19.04
C TYR A 28 3.61 0.21 20.04
N GLU A 29 4.76 -0.19 20.58
CA GLU A 29 5.53 0.61 21.53
C GLU A 29 5.97 1.95 20.93
N GLU A 30 6.45 1.94 19.68
CA GLU A 30 6.82 3.15 18.93
C GLU A 30 5.62 4.08 18.75
N ALA A 31 4.47 3.56 18.30
CA ALA A 31 3.27 4.37 18.08
C ALA A 31 2.78 5.03 19.37
N ILE A 32 2.76 4.29 20.49
CA ILE A 32 2.34 4.82 21.80
C ILE A 32 3.34 5.87 22.30
N ARG A 33 4.64 5.57 22.25
CA ARG A 33 5.69 6.49 22.73
C ARG A 33 5.74 7.80 21.93
N ARG A 34 5.41 7.74 20.63
CA ARG A 34 5.35 8.91 19.75
C ARG A 34 4.01 9.66 19.85
N GLY A 35 3.07 9.18 20.66
CA GLY A 35 1.73 9.78 20.78
C GLY A 35 0.91 9.68 19.50
N GLU A 36 1.17 8.67 18.66
CA GLU A 36 0.46 8.46 17.40
C GLU A 36 -0.90 7.77 17.57
N GLY A 37 -1.15 7.18 18.75
CA GLY A 37 -2.37 6.49 19.08
C GLY A 37 -2.45 6.11 20.55
N VAL A 38 -3.58 5.53 20.95
CA VAL A 38 -3.85 5.04 22.31
C VAL A 38 -4.35 3.60 22.26
N LEU A 39 -4.27 2.88 23.38
CA LEU A 39 -4.82 1.53 23.46
C LEU A 39 -6.30 1.54 23.85
N SER A 40 -7.07 0.69 23.19
CA SER A 40 -8.40 0.30 23.67
C SER A 40 -8.28 -0.56 24.94
N HIS A 41 -9.40 -0.80 25.61
CA HIS A 41 -9.44 -1.67 26.80
C HIS A 41 -8.95 -3.11 26.52
N ASP A 42 -9.14 -3.61 25.30
CA ASP A 42 -8.70 -4.94 24.85
C ASP A 42 -7.31 -4.93 24.18
N GLY A 43 -6.63 -3.78 24.17
CA GLY A 43 -5.27 -3.66 23.65
C GLY A 43 -5.16 -3.40 22.14
N ALA A 44 -6.26 -3.07 21.45
CA ALA A 44 -6.19 -2.62 20.06
C ALA A 44 -5.64 -1.18 20.00
N LEU A 45 -4.72 -0.89 19.06
CA LEU A 45 -4.25 0.47 18.82
C LEU A 45 -5.33 1.30 18.11
N ILE A 46 -5.79 2.36 18.76
CA ILE A 46 -6.70 3.37 18.24
C ILE A 46 -5.88 4.55 17.72
N VAL A 47 -6.14 4.96 16.48
CA VAL A 47 -5.45 6.07 15.81
C VAL A 47 -6.45 7.01 15.16
N GLU A 48 -6.03 8.24 14.92
CA GLU A 48 -6.82 9.24 14.18
C GLU A 48 -6.10 9.64 12.90
N THR A 49 -6.87 9.78 11.81
CA THR A 49 -6.35 10.14 10.49
C THR A 49 -6.59 11.61 10.11
N GLY A 50 -7.12 12.39 11.06
CA GLY A 50 -7.43 13.81 10.88
C GLY A 50 -8.54 14.03 9.85
N ALA A 51 -8.35 15.01 8.96
CA ALA A 51 -9.36 15.42 7.98
C ALA A 51 -9.73 14.32 6.95
N HIS A 52 -8.81 13.39 6.68
CA HIS A 52 -9.03 12.31 5.73
C HIS A 52 -9.46 11.03 6.45
N THR A 53 -10.77 10.78 6.50
CA THR A 53 -11.36 9.53 7.04
C THR A 53 -11.71 8.51 5.94
N GLY A 54 -11.27 8.78 4.70
CA GLY A 54 -11.54 7.97 3.53
C GLY A 54 -10.58 8.33 2.39
N ARG A 55 -10.75 7.66 1.24
CA ARG A 55 -9.88 7.86 0.08
C ARG A 55 -10.01 9.25 -0.53
N ALA A 56 -8.89 9.85 -0.90
CA ALA A 56 -8.79 11.09 -1.65
C ALA A 56 -8.75 10.81 -3.16
N ALA A 57 -9.83 10.24 -3.71
CA ALA A 57 -9.85 9.74 -5.08
C ALA A 57 -9.48 10.78 -6.16
N LYS A 58 -9.80 12.06 -5.93
CA LYS A 58 -9.46 13.17 -6.83
C LYS A 58 -8.00 13.63 -6.71
N ASP A 59 -7.26 13.13 -5.74
CA ASP A 59 -5.85 13.44 -5.49
C ASP A 59 -4.92 12.28 -5.88
N LYS A 60 -5.47 11.25 -6.56
CA LYS A 60 -4.70 10.14 -7.14
C LYS A 60 -4.29 10.46 -8.58
N PHE A 61 -3.01 10.23 -8.87
CA PHE A 61 -2.38 10.45 -10.17
C PHE A 61 -1.50 9.27 -10.58
N ILE A 62 -1.31 9.09 -11.89
CA ILE A 62 -0.38 8.14 -12.48
C ILE A 62 0.51 8.93 -13.43
N VAL A 63 1.82 8.75 -13.35
CA VAL A 63 2.78 9.34 -14.29
C VAL A 63 2.45 8.87 -15.69
N ARG A 64 2.30 9.81 -16.63
CA ARG A 64 2.05 9.54 -18.04
C ARG A 64 3.38 9.59 -18.80
N ASP A 65 3.83 8.43 -19.26
CA ASP A 65 5.09 8.22 -19.96
C ASP A 65 4.95 7.13 -21.03
N ALA A 66 6.05 6.75 -21.67
CA ALA A 66 6.03 5.75 -22.75
C ALA A 66 5.50 4.37 -22.30
N GLU A 67 5.71 3.99 -21.02
CA GLU A 67 5.22 2.71 -20.50
C GLU A 67 3.71 2.73 -20.30
N THR A 68 3.19 3.83 -19.75
CA THR A 68 1.79 3.94 -19.30
C THR A 68 0.85 4.51 -20.35
N GLU A 69 1.36 5.29 -21.33
CA GLU A 69 0.58 6.04 -22.32
C GLU A 69 -0.55 5.23 -22.96
N SER A 70 -0.21 4.01 -23.42
CA SER A 70 -1.13 3.13 -24.15
C SER A 70 -1.82 2.08 -23.27
N GLN A 71 -1.36 1.89 -22.03
CA GLN A 71 -1.82 0.84 -21.13
C GLN A 71 -2.84 1.34 -20.11
N VAL A 72 -2.72 2.61 -19.69
CA VAL A 72 -3.59 3.19 -18.68
C VAL A 72 -4.84 3.78 -19.33
N TRP A 73 -6.00 3.44 -18.77
CA TRP A 73 -7.26 4.06 -19.16
C TRP A 73 -7.40 5.45 -18.51
N TRP A 74 -6.90 6.48 -19.19
CA TRP A 74 -6.86 7.87 -18.71
C TRP A 74 -8.26 8.47 -18.52
N GLY A 75 -8.44 9.23 -17.43
CA GLY A 75 -9.71 9.91 -17.14
C GLY A 75 -9.79 10.42 -15.70
N ALA A 76 -11.00 10.65 -15.20
CA ALA A 76 -11.22 11.16 -13.85
C ALA A 76 -10.73 10.21 -12.74
N ILE A 77 -10.59 8.91 -13.03
CA ILE A 77 -10.08 7.90 -12.08
C ILE A 77 -8.54 7.82 -12.15
N ASN A 78 -8.00 7.70 -13.37
CA ASN A 78 -6.57 7.64 -13.64
C ASN A 78 -6.13 8.98 -14.22
N GLN A 79 -5.85 9.93 -13.33
CA GLN A 79 -5.45 11.28 -13.72
C GLN A 79 -3.97 11.29 -14.10
N PRO A 80 -3.58 11.90 -15.22
CA PRO A 80 -2.19 11.95 -15.64
C PRO A 80 -1.39 12.92 -14.77
N MET A 81 -0.13 12.59 -14.51
CA MET A 81 0.88 13.49 -13.95
C MET A 81 2.10 13.51 -14.87
N ASP A 82 2.70 14.68 -15.06
CA ASP A 82 3.96 14.80 -15.80
C ASP A 82 5.14 14.25 -14.99
N GLY A 83 6.09 13.59 -15.67
CA GLY A 83 7.26 13.00 -15.04
C GLY A 83 8.15 14.02 -14.30
N ALA A 84 8.22 15.27 -14.76
CA ALA A 84 8.97 16.33 -14.07
C ALA A 84 8.31 16.74 -12.76
N HIS A 85 6.97 16.80 -12.73
CA HIS A 85 6.22 17.06 -11.50
C HIS A 85 6.40 15.93 -10.47
N PHE A 86 6.36 14.68 -10.92
CA PHE A 86 6.66 13.52 -10.05
C PHE A 86 8.09 13.58 -9.52
N SER A 87 9.07 13.92 -10.37
CA SER A 87 10.48 14.02 -9.98
C SER A 87 10.70 15.14 -8.95
N ALA A 88 10.02 16.28 -9.12
CA ALA A 88 10.05 17.36 -8.13
C ALA A 88 9.42 16.92 -6.80
N LEU A 89 8.30 16.20 -6.84
CA LEU A 89 7.67 15.64 -5.64
C LEU A 89 8.59 14.63 -4.94
N LEU A 90 9.19 13.69 -5.67
CA LEU A 90 10.14 12.70 -5.13
C LEU A 90 11.33 13.36 -4.44
N ALA A 91 11.93 14.38 -5.06
CA ALA A 91 13.03 15.13 -4.47
C ALA A 91 12.61 15.86 -3.17
N ASP A 92 11.40 16.42 -3.13
CA ASP A 92 10.89 17.11 -1.95
C ASP A 92 10.57 16.13 -0.81
N ILE A 93 10.05 14.95 -1.12
CA ILE A 93 9.86 13.86 -0.14
C ILE A 93 11.19 13.35 0.40
N ALA A 94 12.20 13.19 -0.45
CA ALA A 94 13.54 12.79 -0.02
C ALA A 94 14.13 13.81 0.97
N ARG A 95 13.95 15.11 0.70
CA ARG A 95 14.32 16.18 1.64
C ARG A 95 13.51 16.14 2.93
N HIS A 96 12.21 15.89 2.84
CA HIS A 96 11.33 15.76 4.01
C HIS A 96 11.76 14.59 4.90
N PHE A 97 12.24 13.47 4.37
CA PHE A 97 12.72 12.38 5.23
C PHE A 97 14.09 12.62 5.84
N ALA A 98 14.93 13.48 5.27
CA ALA A 98 16.35 13.60 5.61
C ALA A 98 16.65 13.91 7.10
N ASP A 99 15.81 14.70 7.77
CA ASP A 99 15.93 15.10 9.16
C ASP A 99 14.97 14.36 10.11
N ARG A 100 14.29 13.31 9.62
CA ARG A 100 13.30 12.54 10.37
C ARG A 100 13.76 11.12 10.61
N GLU A 101 13.23 10.51 11.66
CA GLU A 101 13.27 9.05 11.78
C GLU A 101 12.16 8.46 10.91
N VAL A 102 12.49 7.39 10.18
CA VAL A 102 11.56 6.69 9.30
C VAL A 102 11.54 5.20 9.60
N PHE A 103 10.39 4.59 9.31
CA PHE A 103 10.14 3.17 9.38
C PHE A 103 10.17 2.59 7.96
N LEU A 104 10.86 1.48 7.78
CA LEU A 104 10.86 0.69 6.54
C LEU A 104 10.33 -0.70 6.84
N GLU A 105 9.23 -1.08 6.17
CA GLU A 105 8.74 -2.45 6.16
C GLU A 105 8.93 -3.07 4.77
N GLU A 106 9.65 -4.18 4.74
CA GLU A 106 10.03 -4.95 3.57
C GLU A 106 9.09 -6.15 3.39
N LEU A 107 8.00 -5.94 2.64
CA LEU A 107 6.84 -6.83 2.60
C LEU A 107 6.64 -7.44 1.21
N VAL A 108 5.62 -8.28 1.08
CA VAL A 108 5.21 -8.94 -0.16
C VAL A 108 3.72 -8.72 -0.40
N ALA A 109 3.33 -8.54 -1.67
CA ALA A 109 1.94 -8.57 -2.10
C ALA A 109 1.73 -9.71 -3.12
N GLY A 110 0.65 -10.47 -2.96
CA GLY A 110 0.41 -11.73 -3.68
C GLY A 110 0.89 -12.95 -2.89
N ALA A 111 -0.03 -13.87 -2.60
CA ALA A 111 0.27 -15.13 -1.92
C ALA A 111 0.83 -16.21 -2.87
N ASP A 112 0.54 -16.11 -4.18
CA ASP A 112 1.09 -17.00 -5.19
C ASP A 112 2.57 -16.64 -5.49
N PRO A 113 3.53 -17.56 -5.26
CA PRO A 113 4.96 -17.33 -5.48
C PRO A 113 5.34 -16.88 -6.89
N ASP A 114 4.55 -17.25 -7.91
CA ASP A 114 4.85 -16.96 -9.32
C ASP A 114 4.52 -15.51 -9.68
N TYR A 115 3.56 -14.90 -8.97
CA TYR A 115 3.03 -13.57 -9.31
C TYR A 115 3.33 -12.48 -8.29
N ARG A 116 3.76 -12.87 -7.09
CA ARG A 116 4.01 -11.94 -5.97
C ARG A 116 5.09 -10.90 -6.27
N ILE A 117 4.94 -9.73 -5.65
CA ILE A 117 5.89 -8.61 -5.74
C ILE A 117 6.45 -8.25 -4.38
N ALA A 118 7.67 -7.72 -4.35
CA ALA A 118 8.21 -7.05 -3.17
C ALA A 118 7.62 -5.64 -3.07
N VAL A 119 7.24 -5.24 -1.87
CA VAL A 119 6.76 -3.88 -1.56
C VAL A 119 7.55 -3.36 -0.38
N ASP A 120 8.33 -2.30 -0.59
CA ASP A 120 8.97 -1.55 0.48
C ASP A 120 8.08 -0.39 0.87
N VAL A 121 7.68 -0.30 2.13
CA VAL A 121 6.90 0.83 2.64
C VAL A 121 7.78 1.65 3.58
N VAL A 122 8.13 2.87 3.15
CA VAL A 122 8.87 3.84 3.95
C VAL A 122 7.89 4.88 4.47
N THR A 123 7.86 5.10 5.78
CA THR A 123 6.96 6.09 6.38
C THR A 123 7.52 6.73 7.64
N GLU A 124 7.09 7.95 7.94
CA GLU A 124 7.50 8.69 9.15
C GLU A 124 6.71 8.29 10.42
N ARG A 125 5.70 7.41 10.32
CA ARG A 125 4.84 7.02 11.45
C ARG A 125 4.87 5.52 11.73
N ALA A 126 5.02 5.15 12.99
CA ALA A 126 5.07 3.77 13.43
C ALA A 126 3.77 3.01 13.16
N TRP A 127 2.61 3.65 13.38
CA TRP A 127 1.33 2.99 13.18
C TRP A 127 1.03 2.71 11.69
N HIS A 128 1.53 3.53 10.77
CA HIS A 128 1.42 3.27 9.33
C HIS A 128 2.31 2.09 8.90
N ALA A 129 3.49 1.94 9.49
CA ALA A 129 4.31 0.75 9.32
C ALA A 129 3.61 -0.50 9.89
N LEU A 130 2.97 -0.40 11.06
CA LEU A 130 2.14 -1.47 11.63
C LEU A 130 0.98 -1.84 10.70
N PHE A 131 0.31 -0.84 10.11
CA PHE A 131 -0.75 -1.07 9.13
C PHE A 131 -0.23 -1.84 7.93
N ALA A 132 0.89 -1.40 7.32
CA ALA A 132 1.48 -2.08 6.17
C ALA A 132 1.83 -3.54 6.52
N ARG A 133 2.47 -3.77 7.66
CA ARG A 133 2.82 -5.11 8.17
C ARG A 133 1.61 -5.98 8.46
N THR A 134 0.48 -5.38 8.79
CA THR A 134 -0.79 -6.09 9.03
C THR A 134 -1.45 -6.44 7.71
N MET A 135 -1.44 -5.52 6.74
CA MET A 135 -2.16 -5.68 5.48
C MET A 135 -1.42 -6.48 4.43
N LEU A 136 -0.09 -6.41 4.37
CA LEU A 136 0.71 -7.13 3.39
C LEU A 136 1.31 -8.40 4.01
N ILE A 137 1.89 -9.24 3.16
CA ILE A 137 2.45 -10.53 3.57
C ILE A 137 3.86 -10.30 4.08
N VAL A 138 4.11 -10.65 5.35
CA VAL A 138 5.46 -10.69 5.91
C VAL A 138 6.19 -11.90 5.31
N PRO A 139 7.32 -11.70 4.60
CA PRO A 139 8.06 -12.82 4.01
C PRO A 139 8.62 -13.72 5.11
N ALA A 140 8.54 -15.05 4.92
CA ALA A 140 9.15 -16.02 5.82
C ALA A 140 10.69 -15.90 5.86
N ASP A 141 11.29 -15.56 4.71
CA ASP A 141 12.71 -15.25 4.57
C ASP A 141 12.86 -13.88 3.86
N PRO A 142 13.25 -12.82 4.59
CA PRO A 142 13.46 -11.49 4.01
C PRO A 142 14.46 -11.45 2.84
N ALA A 143 15.40 -12.41 2.79
CA ALA A 143 16.41 -12.50 1.72
C ALA A 143 15.86 -13.08 0.42
N ARG A 144 14.68 -13.72 0.44
CA ARG A 144 14.07 -14.39 -0.72
C ARG A 144 12.84 -13.68 -1.27
N ARG A 145 12.83 -12.35 -1.18
CA ARG A 145 11.75 -11.54 -1.78
C ARG A 145 11.84 -11.51 -3.31
N PRO A 146 10.72 -11.33 -4.01
CA PRO A 146 10.69 -11.25 -5.47
C PRO A 146 11.56 -10.10 -6.00
N ALA A 147 12.13 -10.28 -7.20
CA ALA A 147 12.93 -9.24 -7.86
C ALA A 147 12.08 -8.04 -8.30
N ARG A 148 10.82 -8.27 -8.68
CA ARG A 148 9.85 -7.20 -9.01
C ARG A 148 9.47 -6.47 -7.72
N ARG A 149 9.98 -5.25 -7.57
CA ARG A 149 9.89 -4.42 -6.37
C ARG A 149 9.25 -3.07 -6.67
N PHE A 150 8.32 -2.68 -5.81
CA PHE A 150 7.81 -1.31 -5.73
C PHE A 150 8.17 -0.70 -4.38
N THR A 151 8.41 0.61 -4.36
CA THR A 151 8.63 1.37 -3.11
C THR A 151 7.50 2.38 -2.91
N ILE A 152 6.89 2.37 -1.73
CA ILE A 152 5.91 3.36 -1.28
C ILE A 152 6.61 4.32 -0.31
N LEU A 153 6.65 5.59 -0.66
CA LEU A 153 7.09 6.68 0.21
C LEU A 153 5.85 7.37 0.79
N HIS A 154 5.58 7.13 2.07
CA HIS A 154 4.37 7.59 2.76
C HIS A 154 4.71 8.69 3.79
N ALA A 155 4.43 9.93 3.43
CA ALA A 155 4.71 11.14 4.20
C ALA A 155 3.41 11.90 4.53
N PRO A 156 2.58 11.40 5.46
CA PRO A 156 1.26 11.95 5.77
C PRO A 156 1.31 13.42 6.27
N SER A 157 2.42 13.87 6.85
CA SER A 157 2.60 15.26 7.29
C SER A 157 3.08 16.21 6.19
N PHE A 158 3.58 15.69 5.06
CA PHE A 158 4.03 16.53 3.95
C PHE A 158 2.81 17.08 3.19
N GLN A 159 2.78 18.38 2.93
CA GLN A 159 1.77 19.02 2.10
C GLN A 159 2.37 19.34 0.74
N ALA A 160 1.80 18.80 -0.32
CA ALA A 160 2.21 19.09 -1.68
C ALA A 160 1.90 20.54 -2.07
N ASP A 161 2.73 21.10 -2.94
CA ASP A 161 2.50 22.36 -3.63
C ASP A 161 1.85 22.05 -4.99
N PRO A 162 0.56 22.40 -5.19
CA PRO A 162 -0.16 22.12 -6.44
C PRO A 162 0.56 22.60 -7.70
N ALA A 163 1.16 23.79 -7.66
CA ALA A 163 1.81 24.39 -8.81
C ALA A 163 3.14 23.70 -9.14
N ARG A 164 3.93 23.38 -8.10
CA ARG A 164 5.24 22.72 -8.25
C ARG A 164 5.12 21.24 -8.57
N HIS A 165 4.20 20.54 -7.91
CA HIS A 165 4.03 19.08 -7.99
C HIS A 165 2.94 18.65 -8.98
N GLY A 166 2.31 19.59 -9.70
CA GLY A 166 1.33 19.28 -10.73
C GLY A 166 0.13 18.49 -10.20
N CYS A 167 -0.32 18.83 -8.99
CA CYS A 167 -1.39 18.11 -8.30
C CYS A 167 -2.54 19.06 -7.91
N ARG A 168 -3.63 18.51 -7.36
CA ARG A 168 -4.87 19.26 -7.11
C ARG A 168 -4.86 20.00 -5.76
N SER A 169 -4.20 19.45 -4.75
CA SER A 169 -4.25 19.94 -3.37
C SER A 169 -2.96 19.60 -2.62
N GLY A 170 -2.91 19.88 -1.31
CA GLY A 170 -1.80 19.44 -0.46
C GLY A 170 -1.72 17.91 -0.30
N THR A 171 -2.78 17.19 -0.66
CA THR A 171 -2.83 15.74 -0.70
C THR A 171 -2.47 15.24 -2.10
N VAL A 172 -1.65 14.20 -2.17
CA VAL A 172 -1.26 13.56 -3.44
C VAL A 172 -0.97 12.08 -3.24
N ILE A 173 -1.52 11.25 -4.13
CA ILE A 173 -1.22 9.82 -4.27
C ILE A 173 -0.71 9.63 -5.70
N ALA A 174 0.60 9.65 -5.91
CA ALA A 174 1.20 9.59 -7.23
C ALA A 174 1.89 8.24 -7.45
N LEU A 175 1.58 7.59 -8.57
CA LEU A 175 2.18 6.31 -8.96
C LEU A 175 3.03 6.49 -10.23
N ASP A 176 4.26 5.99 -10.20
CA ASP A 176 5.15 5.90 -11.35
C ASP A 176 5.52 4.43 -11.57
N PHE A 177 4.96 3.83 -12.63
CA PHE A 177 5.17 2.42 -12.96
C PHE A 177 6.56 2.15 -13.53
N THR A 178 7.11 3.09 -14.31
CA THR A 178 8.46 3.01 -14.87
C THR A 178 9.53 3.02 -13.77
N ARG A 179 9.42 3.95 -12.81
CA ARG A 179 10.33 4.03 -11.66
C ARG A 179 10.00 3.01 -10.56
N ARG A 180 8.80 2.44 -10.58
CA ARG A 180 8.22 1.54 -9.57
C ARG A 180 8.14 2.20 -8.19
N VAL A 181 7.67 3.44 -8.16
CA VAL A 181 7.55 4.26 -6.95
C VAL A 181 6.12 4.75 -6.78
N VAL A 182 5.63 4.71 -5.55
CA VAL A 182 4.40 5.39 -5.14
C VAL A 182 4.75 6.43 -4.08
N ILE A 183 4.22 7.64 -4.22
CA ILE A 183 4.30 8.69 -3.21
C ILE A 183 2.90 8.94 -2.69
N ILE A 184 2.74 8.88 -1.37
CA ILE A 184 1.50 9.23 -0.67
C ILE A 184 1.84 10.33 0.32
N ALA A 185 1.25 11.51 0.13
CA ALA A 185 1.47 12.66 0.99
C ALA A 185 0.17 13.42 1.29
N GLY A 186 0.18 14.13 2.41
CA GLY A 186 -0.92 15.00 2.84
C GLY A 186 -2.19 14.27 3.29
N THR A 187 -2.10 12.96 3.51
CA THR A 187 -3.20 12.14 4.07
C THR A 187 -2.64 11.07 4.99
N ALA A 188 -3.27 10.91 6.16
CA ALA A 188 -2.97 9.82 7.09
C ALA A 188 -3.91 8.62 6.91
N TYR A 189 -4.82 8.64 5.93
CA TYR A 189 -5.75 7.53 5.69
C TYR A 189 -5.00 6.31 5.15
N ALA A 190 -4.83 5.29 5.99
CA ALA A 190 -4.02 4.10 5.69
C ALA A 190 -4.51 3.30 4.48
N GLY A 191 -5.80 3.41 4.14
CA GLY A 191 -6.36 2.77 2.95
C GLY A 191 -5.71 3.22 1.63
N GLU A 192 -5.00 4.36 1.59
CA GLU A 192 -4.20 4.75 0.43
C GLU A 192 -2.99 3.84 0.20
N ILE A 193 -2.35 3.33 1.26
CA ILE A 193 -1.26 2.34 1.14
C ILE A 193 -1.81 1.05 0.52
N LYS A 194 -2.89 0.51 1.11
CA LYS A 194 -3.58 -0.71 0.62
C LYS A 194 -3.96 -0.57 -0.85
N LYS A 195 -4.72 0.48 -1.20
CA LYS A 195 -5.26 0.62 -2.56
C LYS A 195 -4.22 1.04 -3.59
N SER A 196 -3.08 1.57 -3.19
CA SER A 196 -1.93 1.76 -4.07
C SER A 196 -1.31 0.42 -4.47
N VAL A 197 -1.11 -0.51 -3.53
CA VAL A 197 -0.66 -1.89 -3.83
C VAL A 197 -1.68 -2.60 -4.73
N PHE A 198 -2.96 -2.46 -4.44
CA PHE A 198 -4.01 -3.01 -5.30
C PHE A 198 -3.93 -2.45 -6.73
N THR A 199 -3.73 -1.14 -6.87
CA THR A 199 -3.58 -0.49 -8.18
C THR A 199 -2.39 -1.05 -8.93
N ILE A 200 -1.26 -1.30 -8.23
CA ILE A 200 -0.06 -1.89 -8.82
C ILE A 200 -0.37 -3.28 -9.39
N LEU A 201 -1.01 -4.15 -8.60
CA LEU A 201 -1.35 -5.50 -9.05
C LEU A 201 -2.39 -5.51 -10.16
N ASN A 202 -3.35 -4.57 -10.17
CA ASN A 202 -4.29 -4.41 -11.28
C ASN A 202 -3.62 -4.03 -12.61
N TYR A 203 -2.47 -3.37 -12.55
CA TYR A 203 -1.70 -3.00 -13.74
C TYR A 203 -0.78 -4.15 -14.20
N LEU A 204 -0.09 -4.79 -13.26
CA LEU A 204 0.96 -5.77 -13.56
C LEU A 204 0.46 -7.15 -13.96
N LEU A 205 -0.66 -7.60 -13.39
CA LEU A 205 -1.11 -8.99 -13.50
C LEU A 205 -1.86 -9.34 -14.79
N PRO A 206 -2.70 -8.46 -15.38
CA PRO A 206 -3.43 -8.82 -16.60
C PRO A 206 -2.52 -9.22 -17.78
N PRO A 207 -1.38 -8.55 -18.05
CA PRO A 207 -0.44 -8.99 -19.09
C PRO A 207 0.21 -10.36 -18.82
N GLU A 208 0.21 -10.81 -17.55
CA GLU A 208 0.71 -12.12 -17.12
C GLU A 208 -0.38 -13.20 -17.12
N GLY A 209 -1.57 -12.90 -17.67
CA GLY A 209 -2.69 -13.83 -17.75
C GLY A 209 -3.46 -14.02 -16.44
N VAL A 210 -3.22 -13.18 -15.44
CA VAL A 210 -3.89 -13.24 -14.13
C VAL A 210 -4.98 -12.18 -14.05
N MET A 211 -6.19 -12.60 -13.66
CA MET A 211 -7.31 -11.68 -13.45
C MET A 211 -7.29 -11.11 -12.02
N PRO A 212 -6.95 -9.81 -11.82
CA PRO A 212 -7.08 -9.16 -10.53
C PRO A 212 -8.56 -8.88 -10.23
N MET A 213 -8.97 -9.09 -8.98
CA MET A 213 -10.35 -9.02 -8.54
C MET A 213 -10.48 -8.24 -7.24
N HIS A 214 -11.44 -7.33 -7.18
CA HIS A 214 -11.88 -6.68 -5.95
C HIS A 214 -13.07 -7.44 -5.37
N CYS A 215 -12.78 -8.52 -4.65
CA CYS A 215 -13.74 -9.49 -4.15
C CYS A 215 -13.27 -10.07 -2.81
N SER A 216 -14.17 -10.70 -2.06
CA SER A 216 -13.75 -11.67 -1.04
C SER A 216 -13.80 -13.07 -1.62
N ALA A 217 -13.02 -14.00 -1.07
CA ALA A 217 -13.06 -15.40 -1.46
C ALA A 217 -12.93 -16.34 -0.26
N ASN A 218 -13.60 -17.48 -0.30
CA ASN A 218 -13.50 -18.55 0.69
C ASN A 218 -13.53 -19.94 0.03
N VAL A 219 -13.10 -20.96 0.78
CA VAL A 219 -13.00 -22.35 0.29
C VAL A 219 -13.71 -23.32 1.23
N GLY A 220 -14.49 -24.22 0.65
CA GLY A 220 -15.17 -25.31 1.36
C GLY A 220 -14.24 -26.49 1.66
N GLU A 221 -14.74 -27.47 2.41
CA GLU A 221 -13.97 -28.67 2.77
C GLU A 221 -13.54 -29.51 1.56
N ARG A 222 -14.29 -29.47 0.46
CA ARG A 222 -13.97 -30.18 -0.79
C ARG A 222 -13.05 -29.40 -1.72
N GLY A 223 -12.55 -28.24 -1.29
CA GLY A 223 -11.74 -27.36 -2.13
C GLY A 223 -12.54 -26.49 -3.10
N ASP A 224 -13.89 -26.52 -3.06
CA ASP A 224 -14.72 -25.64 -3.87
C ASP A 224 -14.56 -24.18 -3.43
N VAL A 225 -14.13 -23.31 -4.33
CA VAL A 225 -13.90 -21.88 -4.07
C VAL A 225 -15.16 -21.08 -4.43
N ALA A 226 -15.52 -20.12 -3.57
CA ALA A 226 -16.55 -19.14 -3.86
C ALA A 226 -15.94 -17.73 -3.84
N ILE A 227 -16.35 -16.91 -4.80
CA ILE A 227 -15.91 -15.52 -4.98
C ILE A 227 -17.13 -14.61 -4.85
N PHE A 228 -16.99 -13.55 -4.08
CA PHE A 228 -18.07 -12.61 -3.81
C PHE A 228 -17.65 -11.20 -4.25
N PHE A 229 -18.23 -10.71 -5.33
CA PHE A 229 -18.09 -9.33 -5.75
C PHE A 229 -19.14 -8.46 -5.08
N GLY A 230 -18.75 -7.26 -4.66
CA GLY A 230 -19.67 -6.34 -4.01
C GLY A 230 -19.00 -5.04 -3.60
N LEU A 231 -19.73 -3.94 -3.77
CA LEU A 231 -19.31 -2.65 -3.23
C LEU A 231 -19.35 -2.68 -1.71
N SER A 232 -18.76 -1.65 -1.09
CA SER A 232 -18.81 -1.53 0.36
C SER A 232 -20.25 -1.43 0.86
N GLY A 233 -20.60 -2.25 1.86
CA GLY A 233 -21.95 -2.32 2.43
C GLY A 233 -22.89 -3.35 1.79
N THR A 234 -22.48 -4.06 0.73
CA THR A 234 -23.33 -5.07 0.06
C THR A 234 -23.23 -6.48 0.66
N GLY A 235 -22.71 -6.62 1.88
CA GLY A 235 -22.61 -7.91 2.58
C GLY A 235 -21.41 -8.80 2.22
N LYS A 236 -20.47 -8.34 1.39
CA LYS A 236 -19.29 -9.12 0.94
C LYS A 236 -18.50 -9.77 2.10
N THR A 237 -18.14 -8.97 3.10
CA THR A 237 -17.39 -9.44 4.29
C THR A 237 -18.22 -10.41 5.14
N THR A 238 -19.52 -10.12 5.31
CA THR A 238 -20.41 -10.97 6.11
C THR A 238 -20.63 -12.33 5.46
N LEU A 239 -20.86 -12.36 4.14
CA LEU A 239 -21.12 -13.60 3.40
C LEU A 239 -19.87 -14.46 3.21
N SER A 240 -18.68 -13.84 3.15
CA SER A 240 -17.43 -14.60 3.03
C SER A 240 -16.97 -15.22 4.35
N ALA A 241 -17.41 -14.71 5.50
CA ALA A 241 -17.14 -15.25 6.83
C ALA A 241 -18.13 -16.36 7.26
N ASP A 242 -18.42 -17.33 6.39
CA ASP A 242 -19.20 -18.53 6.75
C ASP A 242 -18.34 -19.45 7.65
N PRO A 243 -18.78 -19.83 8.86
CA PRO A 243 -17.99 -20.67 9.77
C PRO A 243 -17.65 -22.07 9.22
N ARG A 244 -18.35 -22.53 8.18
CA ARG A 244 -18.11 -23.82 7.49
C ARG A 244 -17.14 -23.69 6.32
N ARG A 245 -16.61 -22.49 6.05
CA ARG A 245 -15.72 -22.21 4.92
C ARG A 245 -14.50 -21.43 5.42
N ARG A 246 -13.31 -21.80 4.95
CA ARG A 246 -12.08 -21.10 5.31
C ARG A 246 -11.94 -19.86 4.44
N LEU A 247 -11.74 -18.69 5.06
CA LEU A 247 -11.51 -17.45 4.35
C LEU A 247 -10.15 -17.49 3.63
N ILE A 248 -10.13 -17.12 2.35
CA ILE A 248 -8.89 -16.90 1.58
C ILE A 248 -8.45 -15.44 1.75
N GLY A 249 -9.38 -14.50 1.62
CA GLY A 249 -9.18 -13.07 1.84
C GLY A 249 -10.49 -12.29 1.72
N ASP A 250 -10.52 -11.06 2.25
CA ASP A 250 -11.75 -10.27 2.34
C ASP A 250 -11.96 -9.24 1.22
N ASP A 251 -10.94 -8.91 0.43
CA ASP A 251 -11.07 -7.77 -0.50
C ASP A 251 -10.32 -7.86 -1.85
N GLU A 252 -9.11 -8.45 -1.91
CA GLU A 252 -8.26 -8.37 -3.11
C GLU A 252 -7.62 -9.73 -3.47
N HIS A 253 -7.93 -10.24 -4.67
CA HIS A 253 -7.47 -11.55 -5.14
C HIS A 253 -6.98 -11.53 -6.58
N GLY A 254 -6.11 -12.48 -6.92
CA GLY A 254 -5.78 -12.83 -8.30
C GLY A 254 -6.36 -14.19 -8.65
N TRP A 255 -6.77 -14.36 -9.89
CA TRP A 255 -7.15 -15.66 -10.46
C TRP A 255 -6.19 -16.00 -11.60
N SER A 256 -5.34 -17.01 -11.39
CA SER A 256 -4.39 -17.58 -12.35
C SER A 256 -4.82 -18.99 -12.79
N ASP A 257 -4.03 -19.63 -13.64
CA ASP A 257 -4.22 -21.04 -14.02
C ASP A 257 -4.14 -22.01 -12.82
N ASN A 258 -3.47 -21.59 -11.74
CA ASN A 258 -3.34 -22.37 -10.49
C ASN A 258 -4.51 -22.14 -9.51
N GLY A 259 -5.39 -21.18 -9.78
CA GLY A 259 -6.56 -20.87 -8.97
C GLY A 259 -6.55 -19.46 -8.38
N VAL A 260 -7.24 -19.29 -7.25
CA VAL A 260 -7.44 -17.99 -6.60
C VAL A 260 -6.44 -17.80 -5.46
N PHE A 261 -5.77 -16.66 -5.41
CA PHE A 261 -4.84 -16.31 -4.34
C PHE A 261 -5.10 -14.89 -3.81
N ASN A 262 -4.86 -14.71 -2.50
CA ASN A 262 -5.00 -13.41 -1.85
C ASN A 262 -3.82 -12.50 -2.22
N PHE A 263 -4.05 -11.22 -2.43
CA PHE A 263 -2.98 -10.23 -2.56
C PHE A 263 -2.42 -9.79 -1.20
N GLU A 264 -3.21 -9.94 -0.15
CA GLU A 264 -2.99 -9.35 1.17
C GLU A 264 -2.61 -10.41 2.22
N GLY A 265 -2.03 -9.95 3.34
CA GLY A 265 -1.73 -10.73 4.54
C GLY A 265 -2.67 -10.45 5.72
N GLY A 266 -3.64 -9.55 5.55
CA GLY A 266 -4.61 -9.18 6.59
C GLY A 266 -5.88 -8.56 6.01
N CYS A 267 -6.70 -7.98 6.89
CA CYS A 267 -8.02 -7.43 6.54
C CYS A 267 -8.15 -5.97 6.98
N TYR A 268 -8.87 -5.16 6.21
CA TYR A 268 -9.18 -3.77 6.53
C TYR A 268 -10.70 -3.55 6.57
N ALA A 269 -11.32 -4.14 7.59
CA ALA A 269 -12.77 -4.18 7.74
C ALA A 269 -13.37 -2.85 8.22
N LYS A 270 -14.62 -2.61 7.84
CA LYS A 270 -15.44 -1.53 8.41
C LYS A 270 -16.08 -1.99 9.71
N MET A 271 -16.01 -1.16 10.75
CA MET A 271 -16.46 -1.46 12.12
C MET A 271 -17.50 -0.44 12.64
N ILE A 272 -18.25 0.19 11.75
CA ILE A 272 -19.25 1.24 12.04
C ILE A 272 -20.68 0.75 11.79
#